data_AF-A0A921GYM3-F1
#
_entry.id   AF-A0A921GYM3-F1
#
_cell.length_a   1.000
_cell.length_b   1.000
_cell.length_c   1.000
_cell.angle_alpha   90.00
_cell.angle_beta   90.00
_cell.angle_gamma   90.00
#
_symmetry.space_group_name_H-M   'P 1'
#
loop_
_entity.id
_entity.type
_entity.pdbx_description
1 polymer ?
#
loop_
_entity_poly.entity_id
_entity_poly.type
_entity_poly.pdbx_seq_one_letter_code
_entity_poly.pdbx_strand_id
1 'polypeptide(L)'
;MAKLSIAEVKTALRQLLTEAEIDQSEFAQDERKGVQNAIVSRKKQLQKEQALIEQYAVMSEFENNILASAPQALICGIDEVGRGPLAGPVVTCAVILNKEHRFLGLNDSKKLSASKRKELEYRLKNEVLDYAFGVASVEEIDQLNIYQATKLAMTRAIENLSNKPTHLLVDAMELDIDIPQQSLIKGDARSVSIAAASVLAKEHRDNYMRQLDATYPGYGFSNNVGYGTKEHLKGIEQFGVIKEHRKTFEPIKSIVNNSY
;
A
#
# COMPACT_ATOMS: atom_id res chain seq x y z
N MET A 1 -35.51 -36.98 -2.78
CA MET A 1 -35.38 -35.63 -3.37
C MET A 1 -34.33 -35.69 -4.46
N ALA A 2 -34.49 -34.95 -5.55
CA ALA A 2 -33.46 -34.86 -6.59
C ALA A 2 -32.17 -34.29 -5.96
N LYS A 3 -31.03 -34.98 -6.16
CA LYS A 3 -29.74 -34.48 -5.66
C LYS A 3 -29.40 -33.19 -6.40
N LEU A 4 -29.11 -32.12 -5.66
CA LEU A 4 -28.65 -30.86 -6.22
C LEU A 4 -27.45 -31.07 -7.15
N SER A 5 -27.40 -30.31 -8.24
CA SER A 5 -26.24 -30.23 -9.12
C SER A 5 -25.03 -29.65 -8.36
N ILE A 6 -23.82 -29.89 -8.88
CA ILE A 6 -22.59 -29.34 -8.27
C ILE A 6 -22.63 -27.81 -8.21
N ALA A 7 -23.28 -27.15 -9.18
CA ALA A 7 -23.41 -25.68 -9.21
C ALA A 7 -24.33 -25.17 -8.09
N GLU A 8 -25.45 -25.86 -7.85
CA GLU A 8 -26.37 -25.54 -6.76
C GLU A 8 -25.71 -25.77 -5.39
N VAL A 9 -24.98 -26.89 -5.23
CA VAL A 9 -24.22 -27.16 -4.00
C VAL A 9 -23.17 -26.08 -3.75
N LYS A 10 -22.40 -25.66 -4.77
CA LYS A 10 -21.45 -24.54 -4.62
C LYS A 10 -22.13 -23.25 -4.19
N THR A 11 -23.35 -23.00 -4.64
CA THR A 11 -24.13 -21.82 -4.27
C THR A 11 -24.59 -21.90 -2.81
N ALA A 12 -25.08 -23.07 -2.38
CA ALA A 12 -25.47 -23.30 -0.99
C ALA A 12 -24.27 -23.22 -0.03
N LEU A 13 -23.12 -23.81 -0.39
CA LEU A 13 -21.88 -23.74 0.41
C LEU A 13 -21.38 -22.31 0.64
N ARG A 14 -21.68 -21.36 -0.24
CA ARG A 14 -21.33 -19.94 -0.04
C ARG A 14 -22.12 -19.26 1.08
N GLN A 15 -23.29 -19.79 1.43
CA GLN A 15 -24.11 -19.29 2.52
C GLN A 15 -23.62 -19.78 3.89
N LEU A 16 -22.80 -20.84 3.92
CA LEU A 16 -22.17 -21.34 5.13
C LEU A 16 -20.93 -20.50 5.42
N LEU A 17 -20.90 -19.91 6.61
CA LEU A 17 -19.93 -18.93 7.08
C LEU A 17 -18.84 -19.57 7.94
N THR A 18 -19.05 -20.79 8.44
CA THR A 18 -18.06 -21.51 9.25
C THR A 18 -17.79 -22.92 8.73
N GLU A 19 -16.61 -23.47 9.07
CA GLU A 19 -16.33 -24.88 8.77
C GLU A 19 -17.27 -25.84 9.48
N ALA A 20 -17.69 -25.51 10.71
CA ALA A 20 -18.64 -26.29 11.48
C ALA A 20 -20.01 -26.38 10.79
N GLU A 21 -20.50 -25.27 10.23
CA GLU A 21 -21.73 -25.26 9.43
C GLU A 21 -21.61 -26.14 8.18
N ILE A 22 -20.45 -26.15 7.51
CA ILE A 22 -20.18 -27.04 6.38
C ILE A 22 -20.22 -28.50 6.82
N ASP A 23 -19.58 -28.83 7.94
CA ASP A 23 -19.50 -30.20 8.46
C ASP A 23 -20.85 -30.73 8.96
N GLN A 24 -21.74 -29.84 9.38
CA GLN A 24 -23.11 -30.15 9.81
C GLN A 24 -24.13 -30.09 8.65
N SER A 25 -23.72 -29.64 7.46
CA SER A 25 -24.63 -29.51 6.32
C SER A 25 -24.99 -30.86 5.69
N GLU A 26 -26.09 -30.89 4.95
CA GLU A 26 -26.52 -32.06 4.17
C GLU A 26 -25.49 -32.51 3.11
N PHE A 27 -24.56 -31.62 2.73
CA PHE A 27 -23.53 -31.90 1.73
C PHE A 27 -22.34 -32.68 2.29
N ALA A 28 -22.14 -32.68 3.62
CA ALA A 28 -20.97 -33.29 4.24
C ALA A 28 -20.83 -34.80 3.90
N GLN A 29 -21.96 -35.48 3.74
CA GLN A 29 -22.03 -36.91 3.42
C GLN A 29 -22.11 -37.20 1.90
N ASP A 30 -22.00 -36.18 1.04
CA ASP A 30 -22.14 -36.36 -0.41
C ASP A 30 -20.84 -36.88 -1.05
N GLU A 31 -20.79 -38.18 -1.37
CA GLU A 31 -19.59 -38.85 -1.90
C GLU A 31 -19.14 -38.40 -3.31
N ARG A 32 -19.92 -37.55 -4.01
CA ARG A 32 -19.56 -37.10 -5.36
C ARG A 32 -18.27 -36.28 -5.30
N LYS A 33 -17.23 -36.71 -6.02
CA LYS A 33 -15.91 -36.02 -6.08
C LYS A 33 -16.02 -34.51 -6.33
N GLY A 34 -16.95 -34.09 -7.19
CA GLY A 34 -17.16 -32.67 -7.48
C GLY A 34 -17.71 -31.85 -6.30
N VAL A 35 -18.54 -32.47 -5.45
CA VAL A 35 -19.07 -31.86 -4.22
C VAL A 35 -18.00 -31.83 -3.14
N GLN A 36 -17.29 -32.93 -2.93
CA GLN A 36 -16.17 -33.00 -1.99
C GLN A 36 -15.09 -31.96 -2.32
N ASN A 37 -14.73 -31.80 -3.59
CA ASN A 37 -13.81 -30.74 -4.02
C ASN A 37 -14.36 -29.33 -3.75
N ALA A 38 -15.67 -29.12 -3.90
CA ALA A 38 -16.30 -27.83 -3.60
C ALA A 38 -16.28 -27.52 -2.09
N ILE A 39 -16.54 -28.53 -1.24
CA ILE A 39 -16.43 -28.43 0.23
C ILE A 39 -15.01 -28.06 0.62
N VAL A 40 -14.00 -28.79 0.15
CA VAL A 40 -12.59 -28.51 0.45
C VAL A 40 -12.20 -27.10 -0.02
N SER A 41 -12.62 -26.70 -1.22
CA SER A 41 -12.36 -25.36 -1.73
C SER A 41 -13.01 -24.28 -0.86
N ARG A 42 -14.24 -24.47 -0.40
CA ARG A 42 -14.94 -23.51 0.46
C ARG A 42 -14.29 -23.40 1.84
N LYS A 43 -13.95 -24.54 2.46
CA LYS A 43 -13.21 -24.55 3.74
C LYS A 43 -11.90 -23.78 3.65
N LYS A 44 -11.10 -24.03 2.60
CA LYS A 44 -9.86 -23.25 2.35
C LYS A 44 -10.12 -21.75 2.18
N GLN A 45 -11.24 -21.37 1.57
CA GLN A 45 -11.61 -19.96 1.44
C GLN A 45 -11.93 -19.34 2.81
N LEU A 46 -12.71 -20.03 3.65
CA LEU A 46 -13.03 -19.59 5.01
C LEU A 46 -11.77 -19.46 5.89
N GLN A 47 -10.87 -20.44 5.83
CA GLN A 47 -9.58 -20.38 6.54
C GLN A 47 -8.75 -19.17 6.11
N LYS A 48 -8.70 -18.89 4.81
CA LYS A 48 -7.99 -17.71 4.28
C LYS A 48 -8.64 -16.41 4.75
N GLU A 49 -9.96 -16.33 4.78
CA GLU A 49 -10.70 -15.17 5.26
C GLU A 49 -10.44 -14.93 6.76
N GLN A 50 -10.51 -16.00 7.57
CA GLN A 50 -10.21 -15.96 9.00
C GLN A 50 -8.77 -15.50 9.26
N ALA A 51 -7.79 -16.02 8.52
CA ALA A 51 -6.39 -15.59 8.63
C ALA A 51 -6.20 -14.10 8.30
N LEU A 52 -6.97 -13.55 7.34
CA LEU A 52 -6.92 -12.12 7.02
C LEU A 52 -7.53 -11.27 8.13
N ILE A 53 -8.60 -11.74 8.78
CA ILE A 53 -9.21 -11.07 9.94
C ILE A 53 -8.23 -11.03 11.11
N GLU A 54 -7.59 -12.16 11.42
CA GLU A 54 -6.59 -12.27 12.49
C GLU A 54 -5.38 -11.37 12.21
N GLN A 55 -4.85 -11.41 10.98
CA GLN A 55 -3.76 -10.53 10.57
C GLN A 55 -4.13 -9.06 10.72
N TYR A 56 -5.35 -8.68 10.31
CA TYR A 56 -5.83 -7.31 10.42
C TYR A 56 -5.95 -6.86 11.88
N ALA A 57 -6.44 -7.73 12.76
CA ALA A 57 -6.53 -7.46 14.19
C ALA A 57 -5.14 -7.24 14.81
N VAL A 58 -4.16 -8.08 14.47
CA VAL A 58 -2.76 -7.92 14.91
C VAL A 58 -2.18 -6.60 14.39
N MET A 59 -2.38 -6.28 13.12
CA MET A 59 -1.89 -5.03 12.54
C MET A 59 -2.64 -3.78 13.05
N SER A 60 -3.73 -3.93 13.79
CA SER A 60 -4.47 -2.78 14.38
C SER A 60 -4.06 -2.52 15.83
N GLU A 61 -3.04 -3.21 16.35
CA GLU A 61 -2.63 -3.13 17.76
C GLU A 61 -2.21 -1.71 18.16
N PHE A 62 -1.46 -1.00 17.31
CA PHE A 62 -1.03 0.37 17.58
C PHE A 62 -2.20 1.34 17.64
N GLU A 63 -3.10 1.24 16.66
CA GLU A 63 -4.31 2.04 16.59
C GLU A 63 -5.19 1.80 17.83
N ASN A 64 -5.40 0.54 18.19
CA ASN A 64 -6.21 0.15 19.34
C ASN A 64 -5.61 0.62 20.66
N ASN A 65 -4.29 0.57 20.82
CA ASN A 65 -3.60 1.08 22.01
C ASN A 65 -3.79 2.59 22.18
N ILE A 66 -3.74 3.34 21.07
CA ILE A 66 -4.05 4.78 21.09
C ILE A 66 -5.52 5.00 21.44
N LEU A 67 -6.45 4.28 20.79
CA LEU A 67 -7.89 4.42 21.04
C LEU A 67 -8.29 4.03 22.48
N ALA A 68 -7.57 3.11 23.13
CA ALA A 68 -7.81 2.72 24.51
C ALA A 68 -7.58 3.89 25.50
N SER A 69 -6.60 4.76 25.20
CA SER A 69 -6.32 5.96 26.01
C SER A 69 -7.01 7.22 25.50
N ALA A 70 -7.31 7.29 24.20
CA ALA A 70 -7.96 8.41 23.54
C ALA A 70 -9.06 7.92 22.55
N PRO A 71 -10.28 7.60 23.01
CA PRO A 71 -11.34 7.01 22.15
C PRO A 71 -11.83 7.88 20.99
N GLN A 72 -11.50 9.17 20.99
CA GLN A 72 -11.83 10.11 19.90
C GLN A 72 -10.61 10.47 19.05
N ALA A 73 -9.49 9.73 19.18
CA ALA A 73 -8.29 10.01 18.41
C ALA A 73 -8.54 9.90 16.90
N LEU A 74 -7.98 10.85 16.15
CA LEU A 74 -7.85 10.78 14.71
C LEU A 74 -6.43 10.34 14.40
N ILE A 75 -6.28 9.04 14.14
CA ILE A 75 -4.99 8.39 13.96
C ILE A 75 -4.64 8.42 12.47
N CYS A 76 -3.52 9.06 12.16
CA CYS A 76 -3.02 9.17 10.80
C CYS A 76 -1.84 8.23 10.59
N GLY A 77 -1.98 7.28 9.66
CA GLY A 77 -0.88 6.48 9.15
C GLY A 77 -0.16 7.22 8.02
N ILE A 78 1.17 7.12 8.01
CA ILE A 78 2.02 7.83 7.05
C ILE A 78 3.10 6.88 6.53
N ASP A 79 3.22 6.80 5.20
CA ASP A 79 4.27 6.07 4.52
C ASP A 79 4.68 6.76 3.22
N GLU A 80 5.95 6.58 2.84
CA GLU A 80 6.53 7.11 1.62
C GLU A 80 6.93 6.04 0.60
N VAL A 81 6.93 6.45 -0.66
CA VAL A 81 7.52 5.67 -1.74
C VAL A 81 8.43 6.53 -2.61
N GLY A 82 9.45 5.89 -3.18
CA GLY A 82 10.34 6.56 -4.11
C GLY A 82 11.60 7.15 -3.50
N ARG A 83 12.09 6.65 -2.37
CA ARG A 83 13.39 7.13 -1.85
C ARG A 83 14.60 6.68 -2.64
N GLY A 84 14.61 5.41 -3.09
CA GLY A 84 15.75 4.81 -3.81
C GLY A 84 15.88 5.07 -5.32
N PRO A 85 14.81 5.32 -6.09
CA PRO A 85 14.89 5.58 -7.54
C PRO A 85 15.87 6.70 -7.92
N LEU A 86 16.46 6.58 -9.11
CA LEU A 86 17.29 7.63 -9.74
C LEU A 86 16.44 8.74 -10.34
N ALA A 87 15.17 8.47 -10.63
CA ALA A 87 14.25 9.41 -11.27
C ALA A 87 12.87 9.48 -10.61
N GLY A 88 12.22 10.63 -10.80
CA GLY A 88 10.91 10.98 -10.30
C GLY A 88 10.92 11.47 -8.84
N PRO A 89 9.77 11.93 -8.33
CA PRO A 89 9.67 12.50 -6.99
C PRO A 89 9.69 11.41 -5.90
N VAL A 90 9.75 11.88 -4.65
CA VAL A 90 9.32 11.10 -3.48
C VAL A 90 7.88 11.48 -3.17
N VAL A 91 7.03 10.48 -2.95
CA VAL A 91 5.59 10.65 -2.70
C VAL A 91 5.28 10.04 -1.35
N THR A 92 4.55 10.75 -0.50
CA THR A 92 3.99 10.27 0.75
C THR A 92 2.48 10.31 0.67
N CYS A 93 1.81 9.37 1.34
CA CYS A 93 0.40 9.49 1.64
C CYS A 93 0.18 9.53 3.17
N ALA A 94 -0.75 10.37 3.60
CA ALA A 94 -1.28 10.40 4.95
C ALA A 94 -2.72 9.87 4.90
N VAL A 95 -3.08 8.96 5.78
CA VAL A 95 -4.41 8.30 5.79
C VAL A 95 -4.98 8.27 7.19
N ILE A 96 -6.23 8.72 7.34
CA ILE A 96 -7.03 8.53 8.54
C ILE A 96 -8.15 7.54 8.21
N LEU A 97 -8.14 6.39 8.87
CA LEU A 97 -9.15 5.36 8.69
C LEU A 97 -10.48 5.74 9.38
N ASN A 98 -11.60 5.28 8.84
CA ASN A 98 -12.91 5.42 9.48
C ASN A 98 -13.05 4.48 10.69
N LYS A 99 -13.88 4.82 11.68
CA LYS A 99 -13.99 4.05 12.94
C LYS A 99 -14.33 2.56 12.77
N GLU A 100 -15.03 2.20 11.69
CA GLU A 100 -15.45 0.83 11.39
C GLU A 100 -14.59 0.18 10.28
N HIS A 101 -13.36 0.66 10.09
CA HIS A 101 -12.48 0.22 9.02
C HIS A 101 -12.26 -1.30 9.02
N ARG A 102 -12.45 -1.92 7.85
CA ARG A 102 -12.17 -3.35 7.60
C ARG A 102 -11.59 -3.56 6.21
N PHE A 103 -10.37 -3.09 6.04
CA PHE A 103 -9.60 -3.25 4.80
C PHE A 103 -8.78 -4.55 4.83
N LEU A 104 -9.48 -5.69 4.85
CA LEU A 104 -8.85 -7.01 4.93
C LEU A 104 -7.86 -7.24 3.76
N GLY A 105 -6.69 -7.77 4.11
CA GLY A 105 -5.60 -7.98 3.18
C GLY A 105 -4.66 -6.80 2.99
N LEU A 106 -4.79 -5.73 3.78
CA LEU A 106 -3.68 -4.79 3.98
C LEU A 106 -2.45 -5.53 4.50
N ASN A 107 -1.30 -5.17 3.95
CA ASN A 107 0.03 -5.66 4.27
C ASN A 107 1.04 -4.72 3.59
N ASP A 108 2.34 -5.01 3.72
CA ASP A 108 3.39 -4.44 2.90
C ASP A 108 2.96 -4.43 1.42
N SER A 109 2.87 -3.22 0.86
CA SER A 109 2.32 -2.98 -0.49
C SER A 109 3.09 -3.74 -1.58
N LYS A 110 4.37 -4.07 -1.34
CA LYS A 110 5.22 -4.83 -2.27
C LYS A 110 4.89 -6.32 -2.27
N LYS A 111 4.29 -6.84 -1.20
CA LYS A 111 3.83 -8.24 -1.11
C LYS A 111 2.45 -8.46 -1.73
N LEU A 112 1.71 -7.39 -1.98
CA LEU A 112 0.40 -7.46 -2.63
C LEU A 112 0.55 -7.61 -4.15
N SER A 113 -0.31 -8.46 -4.73
CA SER A 113 -0.44 -8.52 -6.19
C SER A 113 -1.02 -7.20 -6.73
N ALA A 114 -0.70 -6.85 -7.97
CA ALA A 114 -1.20 -5.60 -8.58
C ALA A 114 -2.74 -5.52 -8.59
N SER A 115 -3.42 -6.66 -8.81
CA SER A 115 -4.88 -6.73 -8.75
C SER A 115 -5.41 -6.41 -7.34
N LYS A 116 -4.84 -7.05 -6.31
CA LYS A 116 -5.26 -6.81 -4.93
C LYS A 116 -4.93 -5.39 -4.46
N ARG A 117 -3.79 -4.83 -4.89
CA ARG A 117 -3.40 -3.46 -4.58
C ARG A 117 -4.37 -2.44 -5.17
N LYS A 118 -4.79 -2.61 -6.43
CA LYS A 118 -5.82 -1.77 -7.07
C LYS A 118 -7.19 -1.88 -6.40
N GLU A 119 -7.59 -3.10 -6.01
CA GLU A 119 -8.83 -3.30 -5.25
C GLU A 119 -8.79 -2.53 -3.92
N LEU A 120 -7.69 -2.64 -3.17
CA LEU A 120 -7.51 -1.92 -1.91
C LEU A 120 -7.41 -0.41 -2.12
N GLU A 121 -6.67 0.05 -3.13
CA GLU A 121 -6.57 1.48 -3.48
C GLU A 121 -7.96 2.07 -3.76
N TYR A 122 -8.78 1.38 -4.57
CA TYR A 122 -10.14 1.81 -4.86
C TYR A 122 -10.97 1.92 -3.58
N ARG A 123 -10.96 0.88 -2.74
CA ARG A 123 -11.70 0.90 -1.48
C ARG A 123 -11.21 2.00 -0.55
N LEU A 124 -9.91 2.11 -0.34
CA LEU A 124 -9.32 3.12 0.53
C LEU A 124 -9.72 4.53 0.10
N LYS A 125 -9.62 4.87 -1.19
CA LYS A 125 -10.00 6.20 -1.70
C LYS A 125 -11.47 6.55 -1.47
N ASN A 126 -12.36 5.56 -1.34
CA ASN A 126 -13.80 5.79 -1.22
C ASN A 126 -14.33 5.60 0.22
N GLU A 127 -13.62 4.86 1.07
CA GLU A 127 -14.15 4.39 2.37
C GLU A 127 -13.39 4.96 3.58
N VAL A 128 -12.15 5.45 3.43
CA VAL A 128 -11.42 6.05 4.57
C VAL A 128 -12.03 7.38 4.99
N LEU A 129 -11.76 7.81 6.22
CA LEU A 129 -12.25 9.10 6.70
C LEU A 129 -11.59 10.26 5.95
N ASP A 130 -10.27 10.17 5.76
CA ASP A 130 -9.51 11.15 5.01
C ASP A 130 -8.21 10.57 4.47
N TYR A 131 -7.73 11.11 3.37
CA TYR A 131 -6.38 10.85 2.89
C TYR A 131 -5.87 12.02 2.08
N ALA A 132 -4.56 12.22 2.10
CA ALA A 132 -3.92 13.23 1.29
C ALA A 132 -2.54 12.78 0.82
N PHE A 133 -2.11 13.35 -0.30
CA PHE A 133 -0.77 13.13 -0.84
C PHE A 133 0.11 14.33 -0.55
N GLY A 134 1.37 14.05 -0.27
CA GLY A 134 2.44 15.02 -0.25
C GLY A 134 3.55 14.56 -1.17
N VAL A 135 4.13 15.50 -1.91
CA VAL A 135 5.14 15.21 -2.93
C VAL A 135 6.31 16.15 -2.70
N ALA A 136 7.53 15.62 -2.79
CA ALA A 136 8.72 16.44 -2.95
C ALA A 136 9.37 16.14 -4.30
N SER A 137 9.60 17.21 -5.07
CA SER A 137 10.09 17.12 -6.44
C SER A 137 11.55 16.68 -6.50
N VAL A 138 12.03 16.39 -7.71
CA VAL A 138 13.44 16.03 -7.94
C VAL A 138 14.36 17.18 -7.57
N GLU A 139 13.96 18.42 -7.87
CA GLU A 139 14.68 19.62 -7.51
C GLU A 139 14.79 19.78 -5.98
N GLU A 140 13.70 19.53 -5.25
CA GLU A 140 13.69 19.58 -3.79
C GLU A 140 14.54 18.47 -3.18
N ILE A 141 14.54 17.26 -3.78
CA ILE A 141 15.42 16.16 -3.36
C ILE A 141 16.89 16.55 -3.53
N ASP A 142 17.25 17.13 -4.68
CA ASP A 142 18.62 17.55 -4.95
C ASP A 142 19.07 18.72 -4.05
N GLN A 143 18.15 19.61 -3.66
CA GLN A 143 18.44 20.73 -2.75
C GLN A 143 18.53 20.30 -1.28
N LEU A 144 17.61 19.46 -0.82
CA LEU A 144 17.43 19.16 0.60
C LEU A 144 18.10 17.87 1.05
N ASN A 145 18.50 17.01 0.11
CA ASN A 145 18.73 15.56 0.28
C ASN A 145 17.43 14.75 0.45
N ILE A 146 17.52 13.44 0.19
CA ILE A 146 16.36 12.56 0.18
C ILE A 146 15.67 12.41 1.54
N TYR A 147 16.41 12.47 2.65
CA TYR A 147 15.84 12.33 3.98
C TYR A 147 14.97 13.54 4.34
N GLN A 148 15.47 14.75 4.11
CA GLN A 148 14.72 15.98 4.37
C GLN A 148 13.58 16.19 3.36
N ALA A 149 13.78 15.86 2.08
CA ALA A 149 12.71 15.89 1.09
C ALA A 149 11.58 14.89 1.44
N THR A 150 11.91 13.75 2.04
CA THR A 150 10.89 12.82 2.54
C THR A 150 10.10 13.43 3.70
N LYS A 151 10.77 14.05 4.68
CA LYS A 151 10.06 14.78 5.76
C LYS A 151 9.15 15.87 5.21
N LEU A 152 9.62 16.64 4.23
CA LEU A 152 8.82 17.66 3.56
C LEU A 152 7.57 17.07 2.88
N ALA A 153 7.72 15.95 2.16
CA ALA A 153 6.58 15.26 1.56
C ALA A 153 5.61 14.72 2.62
N MET A 154 6.10 14.20 3.74
CA MET A 154 5.26 13.77 4.86
C MET A 154 4.48 14.93 5.51
N THR A 155 5.15 16.04 5.80
CA THR A 155 4.51 17.24 6.35
C THR A 155 3.42 17.76 5.40
N ARG A 156 3.71 17.85 4.10
CA ARG A 156 2.72 18.24 3.08
C ARG A 156 1.52 17.29 3.05
N ALA A 157 1.74 15.99 3.19
CA ALA A 157 0.65 15.03 3.21
C ALA A 157 -0.27 15.27 4.42
N ILE A 158 0.28 15.55 5.60
CA ILE A 158 -0.49 15.87 6.80
C ILE A 158 -1.25 17.20 6.64
N GLU A 159 -0.58 18.24 6.15
CA GLU A 159 -1.16 19.58 5.96
C GLU A 159 -2.31 19.59 4.95
N ASN A 160 -2.27 18.70 3.96
CA ASN A 160 -3.29 18.56 2.93
C ASN A 160 -4.53 17.76 3.39
N LEU A 161 -4.52 17.17 4.59
CA LEU A 161 -5.71 16.50 5.14
C LEU A 161 -6.79 17.54 5.48
N SER A 162 -8.05 17.19 5.22
CA SER A 162 -9.19 18.00 5.64
C SER A 162 -9.46 17.88 7.13
N ASN A 163 -9.17 16.72 7.71
CA ASN A 163 -9.30 16.40 9.13
C ASN A 163 -7.93 16.45 9.79
N LYS A 164 -7.78 17.31 10.80
CA LYS A 164 -6.52 17.41 11.55
C LYS A 164 -6.30 16.16 12.39
N PRO A 165 -5.21 15.40 12.17
CA PRO A 165 -4.92 14.24 13.00
C PRO A 165 -4.53 14.65 14.42
N THR A 166 -4.82 13.77 15.39
CA THR A 166 -4.39 13.95 16.77
C THR A 166 -3.23 13.03 17.15
N HIS A 167 -3.00 11.97 16.37
CA HIS A 167 -1.89 11.04 16.55
C HIS A 167 -1.34 10.61 15.19
N LEU A 168 -0.02 10.41 15.10
CA LEU A 168 0.66 9.94 13.90
C LEU A 168 1.28 8.57 14.13
N LEU A 169 1.12 7.67 13.17
CA LEU A 169 1.88 6.43 13.03
C LEU A 169 2.71 6.56 11.75
N VAL A 170 4.04 6.57 11.86
CA VAL A 170 4.95 6.90 10.74
C VAL A 170 5.90 5.74 10.49
N ASP A 171 6.10 5.34 9.23
CA ASP A 171 7.11 4.32 8.90
C ASP A 171 8.53 4.89 9.06
N ALA A 172 9.28 4.35 10.03
CA ALA A 172 10.71 4.55 10.25
C ALA A 172 11.24 6.01 10.20
N MET A 173 10.41 7.03 10.46
CA MET A 173 10.80 8.44 10.50
C MET A 173 10.11 9.20 11.65
N GLU A 174 10.69 10.35 12.00
CA GLU A 174 10.17 11.30 13.00
C GLU A 174 10.07 12.69 12.37
N LEU A 175 8.94 13.35 12.57
CA LEU A 175 8.61 14.66 12.01
C LEU A 175 8.70 15.75 13.08
N ASP A 176 9.15 16.94 12.70
CA ASP A 176 9.17 18.09 13.60
C ASP A 176 7.79 18.78 13.60
N ILE A 177 6.80 18.07 14.15
CA ILE A 177 5.39 18.48 14.20
C ILE A 177 4.88 18.25 15.62
N ASP A 178 4.16 19.24 16.16
CA ASP A 178 3.54 19.18 17.50
C ASP A 178 2.26 18.33 17.50
N ILE A 179 2.40 17.07 17.10
CA ILE A 179 1.37 16.03 17.18
C ILE A 179 2.05 14.77 17.75
N PRO A 180 1.46 14.12 18.77
CA PRO A 180 1.96 12.84 19.28
C PRO A 180 2.17 11.84 18.14
N GLN A 181 3.38 11.30 18.04
CA GLN A 181 3.77 10.43 16.94
C GLN A 181 4.52 9.20 17.43
N GLN A 182 4.35 8.09 16.71
CA GLN A 182 5.11 6.86 16.91
C GLN A 182 5.78 6.47 15.60
N SER A 183 7.11 6.39 15.64
CA SER A 183 7.90 5.87 14.54
C SER A 183 7.99 4.35 14.63
N LEU A 184 7.53 3.64 13.59
CA LEU A 184 7.48 2.19 13.56
C LEU A 184 8.44 1.65 12.51
N ILE A 185 9.37 0.77 12.91
CA ILE A 185 10.20 0.04 11.95
C ILE A 185 9.32 -0.98 11.23
N LYS A 186 9.28 -0.93 9.89
CA LYS A 186 8.41 -1.76 9.04
C LYS A 186 6.95 -1.52 9.41
N GLY A 187 6.56 -0.25 9.51
CA GLY A 187 5.24 0.18 9.92
C GLY A 187 4.14 -0.37 9.01
N ASP A 188 4.40 -0.48 7.72
CA ASP A 188 3.50 -1.04 6.70
C ASP A 188 3.08 -2.51 6.97
N ALA A 189 3.91 -3.27 7.68
CA ALA A 189 3.62 -4.64 8.09
C ALA A 189 3.04 -4.75 9.51
N ARG A 190 2.91 -3.64 10.24
CA ARG A 190 2.58 -3.61 11.67
C ARG A 190 1.40 -2.72 12.04
N SER A 191 1.07 -1.73 11.21
CA SER A 191 -0.03 -0.79 11.38
C SER A 191 -0.91 -0.81 10.14
N VAL A 192 -2.22 -0.99 10.33
CA VAL A 192 -3.19 -0.92 9.22
C VAL A 192 -3.26 0.48 8.61
N SER A 193 -3.03 1.52 9.42
CA SER A 193 -3.02 2.91 8.96
C SER A 193 -1.81 3.18 8.06
N ILE A 194 -0.61 2.73 8.46
CA ILE A 194 0.61 2.86 7.65
C ILE A 194 0.50 1.99 6.40
N ALA A 195 -0.03 0.77 6.49
CA ALA A 195 -0.24 -0.10 5.34
C ALA A 195 -1.18 0.54 4.29
N ALA A 196 -2.24 1.21 4.74
CA ALA A 196 -3.15 1.94 3.86
C ALA A 196 -2.44 3.10 3.15
N ALA A 197 -1.67 3.91 3.89
CA ALA A 197 -0.83 4.96 3.32
C ALA A 197 0.16 4.40 2.28
N SER A 198 0.83 3.29 2.58
CA SER A 198 1.76 2.60 1.68
C SER A 198 1.11 2.23 0.36
N VAL A 199 -0.08 1.65 0.39
CA VAL A 199 -0.84 1.25 -0.80
C VAL A 199 -1.16 2.46 -1.67
N LEU A 200 -1.71 3.52 -1.06
CA LEU A 200 -2.09 4.74 -1.80
C LEU A 200 -0.87 5.46 -2.36
N ALA A 201 0.20 5.63 -1.58
CA ALA A 201 1.42 6.27 -2.02
C ALA A 201 2.05 5.50 -3.19
N LYS A 202 2.09 4.16 -3.09
CA LYS A 202 2.64 3.27 -4.13
C LYS A 202 1.89 3.39 -5.44
N GLU A 203 0.57 3.23 -5.45
CA GLU A 203 -0.21 3.32 -6.70
C GLU A 203 -0.17 4.73 -7.29
N HIS A 204 -0.17 5.78 -6.46
CA HIS A 204 -0.02 7.16 -6.92
C HIS A 204 1.32 7.36 -7.64
N ARG A 205 2.43 6.95 -7.02
CA ARG A 205 3.75 7.11 -7.62
C ARG A 205 3.95 6.22 -8.85
N ASP A 206 3.50 4.98 -8.83
CA ASP A 206 3.61 4.08 -9.99
C ASP A 206 2.79 4.61 -11.17
N ASN A 207 1.65 5.26 -10.92
CA ASN A 207 0.90 5.96 -11.96
C ASN A 207 1.67 7.17 -12.51
N TYR A 208 2.31 7.97 -11.66
CA TYR A 208 3.19 9.06 -12.09
C TYR A 208 4.31 8.54 -13.01
N MET A 209 4.99 7.47 -12.61
CA MET A 209 6.10 6.91 -13.41
C MET A 209 5.62 6.33 -14.76
N ARG A 210 4.41 5.77 -14.83
CA ARG A 210 3.81 5.34 -16.11
C ARG A 210 3.50 6.51 -17.04
N GLN A 211 2.98 7.62 -16.51
CA GLN A 211 2.76 8.85 -17.28
C GLN A 211 4.10 9.46 -17.74
N LEU A 212 5.13 9.35 -16.89
CA LEU A 212 6.45 9.82 -17.22
C LEU A 212 7.09 9.00 -18.35
N ASP A 213 6.91 7.68 -18.38
CA ASP A 213 7.36 6.82 -19.48
C ASP A 213 6.72 7.20 -20.82
N ALA A 214 5.45 7.60 -20.81
CA ALA A 214 4.77 8.08 -22.00
C ALA A 214 5.32 9.44 -22.49
N THR A 215 5.80 10.27 -21.56
CA THR A 215 6.40 11.59 -21.86
C THR A 215 7.86 11.47 -22.30
N TYR A 216 8.59 10.55 -21.68
CA TYR A 216 10.01 10.27 -21.92
C TYR A 216 10.18 8.76 -22.19
N PRO A 217 9.85 8.31 -23.41
CA PRO A 217 10.00 6.90 -23.76
C PRO A 217 11.48 6.51 -23.84
N GLY A 218 11.77 5.22 -23.58
CA GLY A 218 13.11 4.65 -23.70
C GLY A 218 13.89 4.49 -22.39
N TYR A 219 13.40 5.06 -21.29
CA TYR A 219 13.97 4.86 -19.95
C TYR A 219 13.33 3.69 -19.18
N GLY A 220 12.19 3.16 -19.65
CA GLY A 220 11.49 2.01 -19.05
C GLY A 220 10.77 2.33 -17.74
N PHE A 221 10.38 3.60 -17.51
CA PHE A 221 9.81 4.09 -16.25
C PHE A 221 8.51 3.38 -15.85
N SER A 222 7.75 2.88 -16.82
CA SER A 222 6.53 2.10 -16.58
C SER A 222 6.81 0.76 -15.86
N ASN A 223 8.00 0.19 -16.04
CA ASN A 223 8.41 -1.09 -15.46
C ASN A 223 9.33 -0.89 -14.25
N ASN A 224 10.37 -0.07 -14.42
CA ASN A 224 11.40 0.11 -13.40
C ASN A 224 11.08 1.18 -12.37
N VAL A 225 10.01 1.97 -12.58
CA VAL A 225 9.54 3.05 -11.68
C VAL A 225 10.65 4.00 -11.20
N GLY A 226 11.64 4.23 -12.07
CA GLY A 226 12.77 5.13 -11.86
C GLY A 226 13.99 4.50 -11.19
N TYR A 227 13.95 3.22 -10.79
CA TYR A 227 15.14 2.53 -10.27
C TYR A 227 16.21 2.34 -11.35
N GLY A 228 17.49 2.38 -10.97
CA GLY A 228 18.64 2.24 -11.88
C GLY A 228 18.84 0.82 -12.42
N THR A 229 17.85 0.27 -13.12
CA THR A 229 17.97 -1.02 -13.81
C THR A 229 18.86 -0.89 -15.03
N LYS A 230 19.31 -2.02 -15.59
CA LYS A 230 20.09 -2.04 -16.83
C LYS A 230 19.38 -1.33 -17.99
N GLU A 231 18.05 -1.45 -18.07
CA GLU A 231 17.24 -0.76 -19.08
C GLU A 231 17.27 0.75 -18.88
N HIS A 232 17.08 1.22 -17.64
CA HIS A 232 17.12 2.64 -17.31
C HIS A 232 18.48 3.27 -17.62
N LEU A 233 19.59 2.61 -17.23
CA LEU A 233 20.93 3.12 -17.49
C LEU A 233 21.24 3.19 -19.00
N LYS A 234 20.79 2.21 -19.79
CA LYS A 234 20.87 2.28 -21.26
C LYS A 234 20.07 3.44 -21.83
N GLY A 235 18.88 3.70 -21.29
CA GLY A 235 18.08 4.88 -21.66
C GLY A 235 18.82 6.19 -21.39
N ILE A 236 19.50 6.29 -20.24
CA ILE A 236 20.33 7.45 -19.91
C ILE A 236 21.52 7.59 -20.86
N GLU A 237 22.21 6.50 -21.22
CA GLU A 237 23.30 6.52 -22.19
C GLU A 237 22.83 6.97 -23.59
N GLN A 238 21.65 6.53 -24.01
CA GLN A 238 21.12 6.80 -25.34
C GLN A 238 20.47 8.19 -25.48
N PHE A 239 19.72 8.63 -24.47
CA PHE A 239 18.87 9.82 -24.53
C PHE A 239 19.32 10.94 -23.60
N GLY A 240 20.30 10.68 -22.74
CA GLY A 240 20.82 11.64 -21.76
C GLY A 240 19.97 11.75 -20.50
N VAL A 241 20.46 12.57 -19.56
CA VAL A 241 19.80 12.86 -18.28
C VAL A 241 18.71 13.92 -18.47
N ILE A 242 17.47 13.60 -18.12
CA ILE A 242 16.33 14.55 -18.11
C ILE A 242 16.10 15.20 -16.73
N LYS A 243 15.23 16.22 -16.68
CA LYS A 243 14.86 16.96 -15.46
C LYS A 243 14.39 16.09 -14.30
N GLU A 244 13.82 14.93 -14.61
CA GLU A 244 13.27 14.01 -13.61
C GLU A 244 14.35 13.14 -12.94
N HIS A 245 15.60 13.20 -13.39
CA HIS A 245 16.69 12.49 -12.73
C HIS A 245 17.28 13.31 -11.59
N ARG A 246 17.50 12.64 -10.46
CA ARG A 246 18.10 13.19 -9.24
C ARG A 246 19.60 13.31 -9.45
N LYS A 247 20.08 14.52 -9.67
CA LYS A 247 21.48 14.80 -10.03
C LYS A 247 22.43 14.57 -8.86
N THR A 248 21.92 14.48 -7.64
CA THR A 248 22.70 14.15 -6.45
C THR A 248 22.89 12.66 -6.22
N PHE A 249 22.16 11.79 -6.93
CA PHE A 249 22.24 10.33 -6.78
C PHE A 249 23.28 9.73 -7.72
N GLU A 250 24.05 8.76 -7.26
CA GLU A 250 24.87 7.94 -8.16
C GLU A 250 23.99 6.93 -8.92
N PRO A 251 24.27 6.65 -10.21
CA PRO A 251 25.39 7.15 -11.02
C PRO A 251 25.12 8.48 -11.75
N ILE A 252 23.95 9.10 -11.60
CA ILE A 252 23.56 10.32 -12.32
C ILE A 252 24.53 11.47 -12.02
N LYS A 253 24.91 11.63 -10.76
CA LYS A 253 25.88 12.64 -10.31
C LYS A 253 27.19 12.57 -11.10
N SER A 254 27.76 11.38 -11.23
CA SER A 254 28.97 11.16 -12.00
C SER A 254 28.78 11.45 -13.49
N ILE A 255 27.65 11.07 -14.08
CA ILE A 255 27.33 11.31 -15.49
C ILE A 255 27.26 12.82 -15.78
N VAL A 256 26.54 13.57 -14.95
CA VAL A 256 26.37 15.02 -15.14
C VAL A 256 27.68 15.78 -14.93
N ASN A 257 28.51 15.35 -13.98
CA ASN A 257 29.79 16.01 -13.69
C ASN A 257 30.92 15.66 -14.66
N ASN A 258 30.88 14.49 -15.30
CA ASN A 258 31.88 14.04 -16.28
C ASN A 258 31.53 14.40 -17.73
N SER A 259 30.41 15.09 -17.97
CA SER A 259 29.97 15.50 -19.32
C SER A 259 30.65 16.79 -19.82
N TYR A 260 31.89 17.08 -19.36
CA TYR A 260 32.72 18.21 -19.79
C TYR A 260 33.94 17.73 -20.58
#